data_AF-A0A6C0UPT3-F1
#
_entry.id   AF-A0A6C0UPT3-F1
#
_cell.length_a   1.000
_cell.length_b   1.000
_cell.length_c   1.000
_cell.angle_alpha   90.00
_cell.angle_beta   90.00
_cell.angle_gamma   90.00
#
_symmetry.space_group_name_H-M   'P 1'
#
loop_
_entity.id
_entity.type
_entity.pdbx_description
1 polymer ?
#
loop_
_entity_poly.entity_id
_entity_poly.type
_entity_poly.pdbx_seq_one_letter_code
_entity_poly.pdbx_strand_id
1 'polypeptide(L)'
;MTTDRSLDEFVGGDSSAESETDTAQSSETNAETDENAPDSSVQADTLEDGDSGTVSPAVGTYRWDPDGVECPTCGEMVERLWLDEDTDAQVCADCKAW
;
A
#
# COMPACT_ATOMS: atom_id res chain seq x y z
N MET A 1 -18.59 -13.18 -16.05
CA MET A 1 -17.74 -12.41 -15.12
C MET A 1 -17.52 -11.05 -15.75
N THR A 2 -17.92 -9.96 -15.08
CA THR A 2 -17.51 -8.62 -15.51
C THR A 2 -16.01 -8.53 -15.24
N THR A 3 -15.20 -8.13 -16.22
CA THR A 3 -13.77 -7.92 -15.99
C THR A 3 -13.60 -6.70 -15.11
N ASP A 4 -12.72 -6.79 -14.12
CA ASP A 4 -12.38 -5.68 -13.24
C ASP A 4 -11.82 -4.50 -14.07
N ARG A 5 -12.28 -3.29 -13.77
CA ARG A 5 -11.88 -2.08 -14.50
C ARG A 5 -10.46 -1.72 -14.07
N SER A 6 -9.51 -1.74 -15.00
CA SER A 6 -8.12 -1.41 -14.70
C SER A 6 -7.98 0.01 -14.12
N LEU A 7 -7.06 0.17 -13.16
CA LEU A 7 -6.72 1.45 -12.52
C LEU A 7 -6.34 2.56 -13.51
N ASP A 8 -5.80 2.20 -14.68
CA ASP A 8 -5.46 3.12 -15.76
C ASP A 8 -6.66 3.92 -16.31
N GLU A 9 -7.87 3.38 -16.20
CA GLU A 9 -9.05 4.16 -16.57
C GLU A 9 -9.38 5.24 -15.55
N PHE A 10 -9.22 4.93 -14.26
CA PHE A 10 -9.43 5.89 -13.19
C PHE A 10 -8.37 7.00 -13.22
N VAL A 11 -7.18 6.75 -13.80
CA VAL A 11 -6.10 7.73 -13.88
C VAL A 11 -6.10 8.56 -15.18
N GLY A 12 -6.77 8.13 -16.25
CA GLY A 12 -6.60 8.75 -17.58
C GLY A 12 -7.78 8.70 -18.55
N GLY A 13 -9.01 8.55 -18.05
CA GLY A 13 -10.19 8.24 -18.86
C GLY A 13 -11.10 9.39 -19.30
N ASP A 14 -10.66 10.66 -19.42
CA ASP A 14 -11.38 11.68 -20.20
C ASP A 14 -10.47 12.87 -20.60
N SER A 15 -9.82 12.76 -21.75
CA SER A 15 -9.44 13.93 -22.57
C SER A 15 -9.38 13.48 -24.02
N SER A 16 -10.57 13.35 -24.60
CA SER A 16 -10.73 13.31 -26.05
C SER A 16 -10.83 14.75 -26.57
N ALA A 17 -9.93 15.06 -27.51
CA ALA A 17 -9.77 16.29 -28.31
C ALA A 17 -9.00 17.44 -27.64
N GLU A 18 -7.73 17.60 -28.00
CA GLU A 18 -7.30 18.45 -29.12
C GLU A 18 -6.02 17.86 -29.76
N SER A 19 -6.02 17.73 -31.09
CA SER A 19 -4.83 17.38 -31.87
C SER A 19 -4.04 18.66 -32.16
N GLU A 20 -2.83 18.83 -31.63
CA GLU A 20 -1.91 19.89 -32.07
C GLU A 20 -0.47 19.34 -32.16
N THR A 21 -0.16 18.86 -33.37
CA THR A 21 1.11 18.98 -34.14
C THR A 21 2.48 19.10 -33.42
N ASP A 22 3.33 18.11 -33.74
CA ASP A 22 4.76 18.16 -34.09
C ASP A 22 5.75 18.94 -33.19
N THR A 23 6.62 18.21 -32.49
CA THR A 23 8.01 18.65 -32.28
C THR A 23 8.94 17.44 -32.16
N ALA A 24 9.62 17.18 -33.27
CA ALA A 24 11.00 16.70 -33.41
C ALA A 24 11.60 15.74 -32.35
N GLN A 25 11.79 14.50 -32.83
CA GLN A 25 12.96 13.64 -32.62
C GLN A 25 14.18 14.35 -31.99
N SER A 26 14.65 13.83 -30.85
CA SER A 26 16.05 13.93 -30.44
C SER A 26 16.51 12.60 -29.87
N SER A 27 17.47 12.02 -30.58
CA SER A 27 18.13 10.76 -30.29
C SER A 27 18.91 10.78 -28.98
N GLU A 28 18.91 9.60 -28.35
CA GLU A 28 19.98 8.97 -27.57
C GLU A 28 20.54 9.72 -26.35
N THR A 29 20.26 9.16 -25.17
CA THR A 29 21.34 8.80 -24.23
C THR A 29 20.86 7.68 -23.31
N ASN A 30 21.55 6.54 -23.34
CA ASN A 30 21.48 5.54 -22.27
C ASN A 30 22.01 6.20 -20.99
N ALA A 31 21.12 6.41 -20.03
CA ALA A 31 21.50 6.64 -18.64
C ALA A 31 21.11 5.37 -17.88
N GLU A 32 22.13 4.61 -17.47
CA GLU A 32 21.94 3.50 -16.54
C GLU A 32 21.44 4.10 -15.22
N THR A 33 20.14 3.98 -14.96
CA THR A 33 19.55 4.31 -13.65
C THR A 33 19.68 3.06 -12.77
N ASP A 34 20.86 2.87 -12.22
CA ASP A 34 21.04 2.15 -10.96
C ASP A 34 20.71 3.13 -9.83
N GLU A 35 19.43 3.25 -9.50
CA GLU A 35 18.98 3.95 -8.29
C GLU A 35 18.36 2.90 -7.38
N ASN A 36 19.22 2.05 -6.81
CA ASN A 36 18.91 1.37 -5.56
C ASN A 36 18.94 2.41 -4.42
N ALA A 37 17.90 3.23 -4.36
CA ALA A 37 17.62 4.07 -3.21
C ALA A 37 16.30 3.58 -2.61
N PRO A 38 16.28 3.00 -1.39
CA PRO A 38 15.02 2.83 -0.69
C PRO A 38 14.45 4.23 -0.42
N ASP A 39 13.40 4.59 -1.17
CA ASP A 39 12.57 5.75 -0.87
C ASP A 39 11.78 5.46 0.41
N SER A 40 12.50 5.54 1.52
CA SER A 40 11.95 5.67 2.87
C SER A 40 12.20 7.11 3.30
N SER A 41 11.75 8.05 2.48
CA SER A 41 11.67 9.45 2.84
C SER A 41 10.22 9.75 3.24
N VAL A 42 9.86 9.30 4.45
CA VAL A 42 8.69 9.85 5.15
C VAL A 42 8.96 11.33 5.43
N GLN A 43 8.63 12.17 4.45
CA GLN A 43 8.52 13.60 4.63
C GLN A 43 7.34 13.80 5.58
N ALA A 44 7.65 13.91 6.87
CA ALA A 44 6.69 14.35 7.86
C ALA A 44 6.43 15.84 7.60
N ASP A 45 5.47 16.13 6.72
CA ASP A 45 4.82 17.42 6.65
C ASP A 45 4.32 17.77 8.04
N THR A 46 5.13 18.57 8.75
CA THR A 46 4.80 19.11 10.06
C THR A 46 3.78 20.20 9.82
N LEU A 47 2.52 19.78 9.70
CA LEU A 47 1.37 20.67 9.67
C LEU A 47 1.25 21.33 11.04
N GLU A 48 1.37 22.66 11.05
CA GLU A 48 1.24 23.50 12.24
C GLU A 48 -0.07 23.19 12.99
N ASP A 49 0.11 22.95 14.29
CA ASP A 49 -0.87 22.56 15.30
C ASP A 49 -2.04 23.55 15.37
N GLY A 50 -3.10 23.26 14.62
CA GLY A 50 -4.43 23.81 14.86
C GLY A 50 -5.26 22.75 15.55
N ASP A 51 -5.38 22.81 16.88
CA ASP A 51 -6.25 22.00 17.78
C ASP A 51 -6.88 20.78 17.11
N SER A 52 -6.02 19.88 16.62
CA SER A 52 -6.41 18.65 15.97
C SER A 52 -6.29 17.62 17.06
N GLY A 53 -7.27 17.61 17.98
CA GLY A 53 -7.25 16.71 19.12
C GLY A 53 -6.81 15.31 18.69
N THR A 54 -5.77 14.78 19.33
CA THR A 54 -5.12 13.51 18.97
C THR A 54 -6.19 12.44 18.75
N VAL A 55 -6.48 12.14 17.48
CA VAL A 55 -7.36 11.04 17.13
C VAL A 55 -6.54 9.76 17.21
N SER A 56 -7.05 8.74 17.88
CA SER A 56 -6.38 7.44 17.87
C SER A 56 -6.54 6.83 16.47
N PRO A 57 -5.45 6.39 15.82
CA PRO A 57 -5.55 5.72 14.54
C PRO A 57 -6.37 4.43 14.68
N ALA A 58 -7.09 4.06 13.62
CA ALA A 58 -7.84 2.82 13.61
C ALA A 58 -6.89 1.61 13.66
N VAL A 59 -7.24 0.61 14.49
CA VAL A 59 -6.50 -0.63 14.58
C VAL A 59 -6.82 -1.51 13.37
N GLY A 60 -5.77 -2.02 12.69
CA GLY A 60 -5.93 -2.97 11.60
C GLY A 60 -6.49 -4.30 12.11
N THR A 61 -7.54 -4.83 11.47
CA THR A 61 -8.18 -6.09 11.88
C THR A 61 -7.39 -7.34 11.49
N TYR A 62 -6.42 -7.19 10.58
CA TYR A 62 -5.52 -8.25 10.18
C TYR A 62 -4.15 -7.68 9.78
N ARG A 63 -3.14 -8.55 9.78
CA ARG A 63 -1.79 -8.27 9.28
C ARG A 63 -1.45 -9.30 8.19
N TRP A 64 -0.71 -8.86 7.17
CA TRP A 64 -0.20 -9.72 6.13
C TRP A 64 1.31 -9.52 5.98
N ASP A 65 2.05 -10.62 5.92
CA ASP A 65 3.50 -10.65 5.72
C ASP A 65 3.86 -11.75 4.71
N PRO A 66 4.51 -11.41 3.57
CA PRO A 66 4.88 -12.39 2.55
C PRO A 66 5.99 -13.36 2.99
N ASP A 67 6.83 -12.95 3.94
CA ASP A 67 7.86 -13.81 4.55
C ASP A 67 7.27 -14.81 5.56
N GLY A 68 6.00 -14.61 5.94
CA GLY A 68 5.35 -15.35 7.01
C GLY A 68 5.75 -14.84 8.39
N VAL A 69 4.86 -15.04 9.35
CA VAL A 69 5.05 -14.72 10.76
C VAL A 69 4.54 -15.89 11.61
N GLU A 70 5.24 -16.15 12.71
CA GLU A 70 4.86 -17.19 13.66
C GLU A 70 3.60 -16.78 14.42
N CYS A 71 2.59 -17.66 14.45
CA CYS A 71 1.43 -17.47 15.29
C CYS A 71 1.79 -17.63 16.78
N PRO A 72 1.48 -16.66 17.65
CA PRO A 72 1.82 -16.74 19.07
C PRO A 72 1.06 -17.85 19.83
N THR A 73 -0.02 -18.40 19.26
CA THR A 73 -0.84 -19.43 19.90
C THR A 73 -0.39 -20.84 19.53
N CYS A 74 -0.16 -21.11 18.23
CA CYS A 74 0.19 -22.45 17.75
C CYS A 74 1.63 -22.60 17.24
N GLY A 75 2.36 -21.51 17.04
CA GLY A 75 3.72 -21.52 16.50
C GLY A 75 3.81 -21.78 15.00
N GLU A 76 2.70 -21.82 14.28
CA GLU A 76 2.72 -22.03 12.82
C GLU A 76 3.14 -20.74 12.09
N MET A 77 4.00 -20.88 11.08
CA MET A 77 4.36 -19.79 10.16
C MET A 77 3.23 -19.57 9.17
N VAL A 78 2.58 -18.41 9.26
CA VAL A 78 1.47 -18.02 8.39
C VAL A 78 1.71 -16.65 7.78
N GLU A 79 1.24 -16.44 6.56
CA GLU A 79 1.35 -15.13 5.89
C GLU A 79 0.33 -14.11 6.43
N ARG A 80 -0.67 -14.57 7.19
CA ARG A 80 -1.78 -13.75 7.67
C ARG A 80 -2.05 -14.01 9.14
N LEU A 81 -2.17 -12.93 9.91
CA LEU A 81 -2.68 -12.96 11.27
C LEU A 81 -3.92 -12.07 11.37
N TRP A 82 -4.84 -12.42 12.26
CA TRP A 82 -6.09 -11.74 12.50
C TRP A 82 -6.14 -11.27 13.94
N LEU A 83 -6.64 -10.05 14.14
CA LEU A 83 -6.90 -9.54 15.49
C LEU A 83 -8.01 -10.37 16.12
N ASP A 84 -7.71 -10.95 17.26
CA ASP A 84 -8.66 -11.63 18.12
C ASP A 84 -9.36 -10.61 19.02
N GLU A 85 -10.69 -10.63 19.05
CA GLU A 85 -11.49 -9.63 19.77
C GLU A 85 -11.54 -9.86 21.28
N ASP A 86 -11.28 -11.09 21.73
CA ASP A 86 -11.22 -11.45 23.15
C ASP A 86 -9.86 -11.09 23.76
N THR A 87 -8.78 -11.35 23.04
CA THR A 87 -7.40 -11.20 23.54
C THR A 87 -6.65 -9.99 23.01
N ASP A 88 -7.19 -9.28 22.00
CA ASP A 88 -6.52 -8.21 21.24
C ASP A 88 -5.19 -8.66 20.59
N ALA A 89 -4.95 -9.98 20.50
CA ALA A 89 -3.75 -10.56 19.94
C ALA A 89 -3.92 -10.90 18.46
N GLN A 90 -2.83 -10.86 17.70
CA GLN A 90 -2.83 -11.30 16.30
C GLN A 90 -2.56 -12.81 16.22
N VAL A 91 -3.57 -13.59 15.84
CA VAL A 91 -3.54 -15.06 15.78
C VAL A 91 -3.84 -15.57 14.37
N CYS A 92 -3.50 -16.82 14.04
CA CYS A 92 -3.83 -17.39 12.74
C CYS A 92 -5.34 -17.72 12.62
N ALA A 93 -5.82 -18.02 11.41
CA ALA A 93 -7.25 -18.27 11.15
C ALA A 93 -7.81 -19.47 11.92
N ASP A 94 -6.97 -20.47 12.18
CA ASP A 94 -7.35 -21.67 12.93
C ASP A 94 -7.45 -21.39 14.44
N CYS A 95 -6.58 -20.52 14.96
CA CYS A 95 -6.58 -20.14 16.38
C CYS A 95 -7.60 -19.05 16.71
N LYS A 96 -8.08 -18.29 15.72
CA LYS A 96 -9.08 -17.25 15.94
C LYS A 96 -10.41 -17.87 16.34
N ALA A 97 -11.04 -17.35 17.38
CA ALA A 97 -12.33 -17.83 17.89
C ALA A 97 -13.55 -17.32 17.07
N TRP A 98 -13.38 -17.19 15.74
CA TRP A 98 -14.26 -16.54 14.77
C TRP A 98 -15.76 -16.80 14.95
#